data_AF-A0A8T4J492-F1
#
_entry.id   AF-A0A8T4J492-F1
#
_cell.length_a   1.000
_cell.length_b   1.000
_cell.length_c   1.000
_cell.angle_alpha   90.00
_cell.angle_beta   90.00
_cell.angle_gamma   90.00
#
_symmetry.space_group_name_H-M   'P 1'
#
loop_
_entity.id
_entity.type
_entity.pdbx_description
1 polymer ?
#
loop_
_entity_poly.entity_id
_entity_poly.type
_entity_poly.pdbx_seq_one_letter_code
_entity_poly.pdbx_strand_id
1 'polypeptide(L)'
;MSATADHAEERTNPAARLGFQPGQVVQELGYDDDTEQELREGIEAITGTELVDEDHDDVADAVILWFREEDGDLTDALVDATTMIDAGAP
;
A
#
# COMPACT_ATOMS: atom_id res chain seq x y z
N MET A 1 13.70 -35.56 17.66
CA MET A 1 14.01 -34.21 17.15
C MET A 1 12.68 -33.58 16.76
N SER A 2 12.41 -32.39 17.28
CA SER A 2 11.09 -31.74 17.28
C SER A 2 10.72 -31.28 15.87
N ALA A 3 9.60 -31.77 15.35
CA ALA A 3 8.94 -31.22 14.17
C ALA A 3 8.15 -29.98 14.61
N THR A 4 8.86 -28.89 14.86
CA THR A 4 8.30 -27.58 15.20
C THR A 4 9.26 -26.49 14.71
N ALA A 5 9.45 -26.39 13.40
CA ALA A 5 10.23 -25.29 12.80
C ALA A 5 9.86 -25.03 11.32
N ASP A 6 8.63 -25.34 10.90
CA ASP A 6 8.22 -25.19 9.49
C ASP A 6 6.76 -24.70 9.32
N HIS A 7 6.22 -23.98 10.31
CA HIS A 7 4.87 -23.40 10.22
C HIS A 7 4.87 -21.87 10.35
N ALA A 8 6.03 -21.23 10.16
CA ALA A 8 6.15 -19.77 10.17
C ALA A 8 6.31 -19.15 8.77
N GLU A 9 6.57 -19.95 7.72
CA GLU A 9 6.89 -19.44 6.38
C GLU A 9 5.95 -19.99 5.30
N GLU A 10 4.66 -19.66 5.36
CA GLU A 10 3.84 -19.60 4.12
C GLU A 10 2.61 -18.70 4.26
N ARG A 11 2.74 -17.56 4.96
CA ARG A 11 1.84 -16.44 4.67
C ARG A 11 2.46 -15.70 3.50
N THR A 12 1.95 -15.97 2.31
CA THR A 12 2.30 -15.20 1.12
C THR A 12 2.10 -13.72 1.46
N ASN A 13 3.15 -12.90 1.30
CA ASN A 13 3.06 -11.46 1.51
C ASN A 13 1.79 -10.94 0.80
N PRO A 14 0.84 -10.29 1.50
CA PRO A 14 -0.43 -9.87 0.91
C PRO A 14 -0.24 -8.93 -0.30
N ALA A 15 0.86 -8.20 -0.35
CA ALA A 15 1.22 -7.31 -1.44
C ALA A 15 1.84 -8.01 -2.66
N ALA A 16 2.22 -9.29 -2.54
CA ALA A 16 2.97 -10.00 -3.59
C ALA A 16 2.24 -10.07 -4.95
N ARG A 17 0.91 -9.92 -4.95
CA ARG A 17 0.08 -9.95 -6.16
C ARG A 17 -0.25 -8.57 -6.74
N LEU A 18 0.12 -7.49 -6.04
CA LEU A 18 -0.21 -6.11 -6.42
C LEU A 18 0.78 -5.53 -7.44
N GLY A 19 1.92 -6.16 -7.65
CA GLY A 19 2.85 -5.80 -8.72
C GLY A 19 3.83 -4.66 -8.41
N PHE A 20 3.91 -4.23 -7.15
CA PHE A 20 4.91 -3.27 -6.69
C PHE A 20 6.34 -3.71 -7.05
N GLN A 21 7.18 -2.72 -7.33
CA GLN A 21 8.58 -2.88 -7.69
C GLN A 21 9.48 -2.17 -6.69
N PRO A 22 10.71 -2.67 -6.47
CA PRO A 22 11.70 -1.98 -5.66
C PRO A 22 11.96 -0.55 -6.15
N GLY A 23 12.02 0.40 -5.22
CA GLY A 23 12.29 1.82 -5.45
C GLY A 23 11.05 2.68 -5.74
N GLN A 24 9.86 2.09 -5.84
CA GLN A 24 8.63 2.86 -6.04
C GLN A 24 8.22 3.62 -4.79
N VAL A 25 7.84 4.88 -4.95
CA VAL A 25 7.20 5.69 -3.91
C VAL A 25 5.70 5.37 -3.91
N VAL A 26 5.19 4.90 -2.77
CA VAL A 26 3.77 4.58 -2.61
C VAL A 26 3.16 5.52 -1.59
N GLN A 27 2.17 6.30 -2.02
CA GLN A 27 1.45 7.22 -1.17
C GLN A 27 0.23 6.55 -0.54
N GLU A 28 0.02 6.81 0.74
CA GLU A 28 -1.05 6.27 1.55
C GLU A 28 -2.06 7.37 1.90
N LEU A 29 -3.34 7.07 1.65
CA LEU A 29 -4.46 7.97 1.91
C LEU A 29 -5.47 7.29 2.85
N GLY A 30 -6.01 8.06 3.79
CA GLY A 30 -7.07 7.60 4.70
C GLY A 30 -6.59 6.65 5.80
N TYR A 31 -5.29 6.70 6.14
CA TYR A 31 -4.72 5.89 7.21
C TYR A 31 -5.43 6.14 8.55
N ASP A 32 -5.80 5.06 9.23
CA ASP A 32 -6.32 5.05 10.59
C ASP A 32 -6.01 3.69 11.26
N ASP A 33 -6.41 3.52 12.52
CA ASP A 33 -6.11 2.35 13.35
C ASP A 33 -6.71 1.03 12.85
N ASP A 34 -7.68 1.07 11.93
CA ASP A 34 -8.36 -0.09 11.33
C ASP A 34 -7.75 -0.55 9.99
N THR A 35 -6.66 0.08 9.55
CA THR A 35 -5.93 -0.30 8.34
C THR A 35 -5.15 -1.61 8.51
N GLU A 36 -4.93 -2.32 7.40
CA GLU A 36 -4.22 -3.61 7.41
C GLU A 36 -2.69 -3.40 7.44
N GLN A 37 -2.11 -3.50 8.64
CA GLN A 37 -0.69 -3.27 8.86
C GLN A 37 0.20 -4.28 8.12
N GLU A 38 -0.24 -5.53 7.99
CA GLU A 38 0.55 -6.55 7.28
C GLU A 38 0.66 -6.25 5.79
N LEU A 39 -0.34 -5.56 5.22
CA LEU A 39 -0.30 -5.09 3.85
C LEU A 39 0.70 -3.95 3.70
N ARG A 40 0.68 -2.98 4.62
CA ARG A 40 1.62 -1.85 4.64
C ARG A 40 3.06 -2.33 4.71
N GLU A 41 3.38 -3.12 5.75
CA GLU A 41 4.71 -3.73 5.93
C GLU A 41 5.10 -4.59 4.72
N GLY A 42 4.14 -5.30 4.13
CA GLY A 42 4.34 -6.11 2.94
C GLY A 42 4.73 -5.28 1.70
N ILE A 43 4.17 -4.09 1.54
CA ILE A 43 4.48 -3.17 0.44
C ILE A 43 5.85 -2.55 0.66
N GLU A 44 6.12 -2.04 1.86
CA GLU A 44 7.43 -1.46 2.20
C GLU A 44 8.57 -2.47 2.05
N ALA A 45 8.31 -3.75 2.37
CA ALA A 45 9.27 -4.82 2.16
C ALA A 45 9.56 -5.08 0.67
N ILE A 46 8.59 -4.85 -0.24
CA ILE A 46 8.77 -5.02 -1.68
C ILE A 46 9.41 -3.79 -2.32
N THR A 47 8.93 -2.60 -1.99
CA THR A 47 9.43 -1.32 -2.54
C THR A 47 10.78 -0.94 -1.93
N GLY A 48 11.05 -1.35 -0.69
CA GLY A 48 12.22 -0.92 0.06
C GLY A 48 12.14 0.53 0.53
N THR A 49 10.95 1.12 0.53
CA THR A 49 10.65 2.49 0.95
C THR A 49 9.49 2.47 1.94
N GLU A 50 9.50 3.41 2.90
CA GLU A 50 8.33 3.66 3.76
C GLU A 50 7.18 4.24 2.93
N LEU A 51 5.94 3.94 3.31
CA LEU A 51 4.77 4.59 2.73
C LEU A 51 4.80 6.09 3.06
N VAL A 52 4.51 6.93 2.07
CA VAL A 52 4.41 8.40 2.28
C VAL A 52 2.97 8.77 2.58
N ASP A 53 2.76 9.76 3.45
CA ASP A 53 1.42 10.19 3.86
C ASP A 53 0.76 11.14 2.83
N GLU A 54 -0.45 11.61 3.17
CA GLU A 54 -1.23 12.54 2.35
C GLU A 54 -0.57 13.92 2.14
N ASP A 55 0.43 14.27 2.97
CA ASP A 55 1.18 15.53 2.88
C ASP A 55 2.39 15.42 1.93
N HIS A 56 2.54 14.33 1.19
CA HIS A 56 3.63 14.17 0.22
C HIS A 56 3.54 15.21 -0.92
N ASP A 57 4.58 16.04 -1.04
CA ASP A 57 4.64 17.17 -1.99
C ASP A 57 5.08 16.79 -3.42
N ASP A 58 5.39 15.52 -3.71
CA ASP A 58 5.86 15.04 -5.02
C ASP A 58 4.93 13.95 -5.59
N VAL A 59 5.13 13.57 -6.85
CA VAL A 59 4.34 12.51 -7.50
C VAL A 59 4.75 11.12 -7.01
N ALA A 60 3.76 10.31 -6.63
CA ALA A 60 3.96 8.92 -6.27
C ALA A 60 3.91 7.99 -7.49
N ASP A 61 4.56 6.83 -7.39
CA ASP A 61 4.47 5.76 -8.39
C ASP A 61 3.19 4.93 -8.22
N ALA A 62 2.58 4.94 -7.03
CA ALA A 62 1.31 4.28 -6.75
C ALA A 62 0.63 4.91 -5.52
N VAL A 63 -0.69 4.72 -5.41
CA VAL A 63 -1.49 5.14 -4.25
C VAL A 63 -2.20 3.95 -3.64
N ILE A 64 -2.17 3.85 -2.31
CA ILE A 64 -3.04 3.01 -1.51
C ILE A 64 -4.11 3.92 -0.89
N LEU A 65 -5.38 3.59 -1.14
CA LEU A 65 -6.51 4.28 -0.55
C LEU A 65 -7.22 3.35 0.44
N TRP A 66 -7.27 3.76 1.71
CA TRP A 66 -8.11 3.16 2.72
C TRP A 66 -9.46 3.88 2.74
N PHE A 67 -10.51 3.18 2.32
CA PHE A 67 -11.83 3.77 2.13
C PHE A 67 -12.87 3.08 3.01
N ARG A 68 -13.64 3.87 3.76
CA ARG A 68 -14.70 3.45 4.67
C ARG A 68 -16.07 3.92 4.17
N GLU A 69 -17.13 3.41 4.77
CA GLU A 69 -18.50 3.75 4.34
C GLU A 69 -18.84 5.23 4.60
N GLU A 70 -18.21 5.84 5.59
CA GLU A 70 -18.36 7.26 5.94
C GLU A 70 -17.61 8.24 5.03
N ASP A 71 -16.67 7.77 4.22
CA ASP A 71 -15.79 8.62 3.41
C ASP A 71 -16.47 9.18 2.15
N GLY A 72 -17.68 8.69 1.82
CA GLY A 72 -18.53 9.26 0.76
C GLY A 72 -18.52 8.46 -0.54
N ASP A 73 -18.14 9.09 -1.65
CA ASP A 73 -18.12 8.45 -2.97
C ASP A 73 -16.72 7.93 -3.32
N LEU A 74 -16.59 6.61 -3.41
CA LEU A 74 -15.35 5.94 -3.79
C LEU A 74 -14.86 6.38 -5.18
N THR A 75 -15.77 6.68 -6.10
CA THR A 75 -15.42 7.10 -7.46
C THR A 75 -14.68 8.43 -7.44
N ASP A 76 -15.20 9.40 -6.68
CA ASP A 76 -14.58 10.72 -6.54
C ASP A 76 -13.22 10.58 -5.85
N ALA A 77 -13.13 9.78 -4.78
CA ALA A 77 -11.87 9.52 -4.09
C ALA A 77 -10.82 8.87 -5.00
N LEU A 78 -11.22 7.92 -5.87
CA LEU A 78 -10.32 7.31 -6.84
C LEU A 78 -9.89 8.30 -7.93
N VAL A 79 -10.79 9.16 -8.41
CA VAL A 79 -10.44 10.21 -9.37
C VAL A 79 -9.44 11.19 -8.75
N ASP A 80 -9.65 11.61 -7.50
CA ASP A 80 -8.72 12.49 -6.79
C ASP A 80 -7.36 11.83 -6.57
N ALA A 81 -7.33 10.55 -6.18
CA ALA A 81 -6.09 9.77 -6.05
C ALA A 81 -5.26 9.73 -7.34
N THR A 82 -5.90 9.72 -8.53
CA THR A 82 -5.15 9.75 -9.80
C THR A 82 -4.35 11.03 -10.01
N THR A 83 -4.66 12.11 -9.31
CA THR A 83 -3.93 13.38 -9.41
C THR A 83 -2.59 13.37 -8.66
N MET A 84 -2.40 12.40 -7.75
CA MET A 84 -1.20 12.24 -6.92
C MET A 84 -0.18 11.29 -7.55
N ILE A 85 -0.58 10.55 -8.58
CA ILE A 85 0.24 9.55 -9.26
C ILE A 85 0.94 10.20 -10.45
N ASP A 86 2.20 9.83 -10.70
CA ASP A 86 2.88 10.24 -11.94
C ASP A 86 2.11 9.72 -13.16
N ALA A 87 1.95 10.56 -14.18
CA ALA A 87 1.17 10.25 -15.39
C ALA A 87 1.71 9.04 -16.19
N GLY A 88 2.91 8.53 -15.83
CA GLY A 88 3.55 7.34 -16.39
C GLY A 88 3.55 6.10 -15.49
N ALA A 89 2.95 6.15 -14.31
CA ALA A 89 2.79 4.99 -13.44
C ALA A 89 1.87 3.94 -14.09
N PRO A 90 2.13 2.63 -13.86
CA PRO A 90 1.40 1.53 -14.50
C PRO A 90 -0.09 1.43 -14.10
#